data_AF-A0A956KF51-F1
#
_entry.id   AF-A0A956KF51-F1
#
_cell.length_a   1.000
_cell.length_b   1.000
_cell.length_c   1.000
_cell.angle_alpha   90.00
_cell.angle_beta   90.00
_cell.angle_gamma   90.00
#
_symmetry.space_group_name_H-M   'P 1'
#
loop_
_entity.id
_entity.type
_entity.pdbx_description
1 polymer ?
#
loop_
_entity_poly.entity_id
_entity_poly.type
_entity_poly.pdbx_seq_one_letter_code
_entity_poly.pdbx_strand_id
1 'polypeptide(L)' 'MCCAPNPLCGNGQVDAPEEQCDDGNNVDTDECLNNCSWRNPSSHGIGGC' A
#
# COMPACT_ATOMS: atom_id res chain seq x y z
N MET A 1 0.81 -14.60 -3.83
CA MET A 1 2.10 -14.40 -3.16
C MET A 1 2.13 -12.96 -2.71
N CYS A 2 2.13 -12.73 -1.40
CA CYS A 2 1.84 -11.45 -0.76
C CYS A 2 2.89 -11.14 0.32
N CYS A 3 3.09 -9.83 0.56
CA CYS A 3 3.72 -9.24 1.74
C CYS A 3 5.25 -9.41 1.89
N ALA A 4 6.03 -8.99 0.89
CA ALA A 4 7.40 -8.57 1.18
C ALA A 4 7.35 -7.07 1.53
N PRO A 5 7.86 -6.63 2.71
CA PRO A 5 7.93 -5.21 3.02
C PRO A 5 8.87 -4.53 2.03
N ASN A 6 8.31 -3.64 1.24
CA ASN A 6 9.01 -2.79 0.29
C ASN A 6 9.88 -1.81 1.09
N PRO A 7 11.19 -1.69 0.81
CA PRO A 7 12.06 -0.74 1.49
C PRO A 7 11.76 0.74 1.14
N LEU A 8 10.81 0.99 0.24
CA LEU A 8 10.45 2.31 -0.29
C LEU A 8 9.13 2.85 0.29
N CYS A 9 8.40 2.02 1.05
CA CYS A 9 7.09 2.36 1.57
C CYS A 9 7.13 3.52 2.56
N GLY A 10 6.27 4.51 2.33
CA GLY A 10 6.17 5.74 3.12
C GLY A 10 6.96 6.90 2.52
N ASN A 11 7.27 6.85 1.22
CA ASN A 11 7.93 7.94 0.49
C ASN A 11 6.93 8.91 -0.20
N GLY A 12 5.63 8.58 -0.18
CA GLY A 12 4.55 9.36 -0.79
C GLY A 12 4.39 9.15 -2.30
N GLN A 13 5.05 8.13 -2.87
CA GLN A 13 4.96 7.74 -4.27
C GLN A 13 4.65 6.25 -4.38
N VAL A 14 3.65 5.90 -5.20
CA VAL A 14 3.29 4.48 -5.42
C VAL A 14 4.24 3.87 -6.45
N ASP A 15 5.15 2.99 -6.00
CA ASP A 15 6.01 2.20 -6.87
C ASP A 15 5.32 0.87 -7.27
N ALA A 16 4.43 0.93 -8.27
CA ALA A 16 3.71 -0.23 -8.78
C ALA A 16 4.55 -1.07 -9.77
N PRO A 17 4.42 -2.42 -9.79
CA PRO A 17 3.46 -3.27 -9.06
C PRO A 17 3.88 -3.69 -7.64
N GLU A 18 5.04 -3.26 -7.17
CA GLU A 18 5.60 -3.66 -5.89
C GLU A 18 4.77 -3.12 -4.70
N GLU A 19 4.27 -1.89 -4.78
CA GLU A 19 3.41 -1.24 -3.79
C GLU A 19 2.00 -1.03 -4.34
N GLN A 20 1.00 -1.21 -3.49
CA GLN A 20 -0.40 -1.03 -3.86
C GLN A 20 -0.87 0.39 -3.57
N CYS A 21 -0.26 1.02 -2.56
CA CYS A 21 -0.49 2.36 -2.08
C CYS A 21 0.77 2.87 -1.39
N ASP A 22 0.96 4.19 -1.34
CA ASP A 22 1.94 4.86 -0.49
C ASP A 22 1.36 6.24 -0.19
N ASP A 23 0.90 6.45 1.04
CA ASP A 23 0.33 7.70 1.51
C ASP A 23 1.36 8.58 2.25
N GLY A 24 2.62 8.17 2.26
CA GLY A 24 3.76 8.93 2.78
C GLY A 24 3.73 9.18 4.28
N ASN A 25 2.86 8.49 5.02
CA ASN A 25 2.74 8.65 6.46
C ASN A 25 2.95 7.30 7.17
N ASN A 26 3.22 7.35 8.49
CA ASN A 26 3.38 6.15 9.30
C ASN A 26 2.09 5.79 10.06
N VAL A 27 0.92 6.05 9.47
CA VAL A 27 -0.38 5.96 10.12
C VAL A 27 -1.17 4.78 9.57
N ASP A 28 -1.17 3.67 10.30
CA ASP A 28 -1.94 2.48 9.94
C ASP A 28 -3.45 2.66 10.04
N THR A 29 -3.98 3.79 10.56
CA THR A 29 -5.43 4.01 10.67
C THR A 29 -6.09 4.38 9.35
N ASP A 30 -5.29 4.75 8.35
CA ASP A 30 -5.75 5.11 7.04
C ASP A 30 -6.08 3.88 6.17
N GLU A 31 -6.49 4.16 4.94
CA GLU A 31 -6.78 3.17 3.92
C GLU A 31 -5.52 2.52 3.34
N CYS A 32 -4.41 3.27 3.31
CA CYS A 32 -3.09 2.74 3.04
C CYS A 32 -2.43 2.38 4.37
N LEU A 33 -1.99 1.14 4.50
CA LEU A 33 -1.28 0.68 5.69
C LEU A 33 0.22 0.98 5.54
N ASN A 34 0.95 0.99 6.65
CA ASN A 34 2.41 1.18 6.69
C ASN A 34 3.20 0.07 5.96
N ASN A 35 2.52 -0.97 5.48
CA ASN A 35 3.08 -1.99 4.61
C ASN A 35 2.71 -1.79 3.14
N CYS A 36 2.34 -0.57 2.74
CA CYS A 36 2.01 -0.15 1.38
C CYS A 36 0.98 -1.05 0.70
N SER A 37 0.04 -1.50 1.53
CA SER A 37 -1.09 -2.34 1.15
C SER A 37 -2.39 -1.64 1.49
N TRP A 38 -3.39 -1.80 0.63
CA TRP A 38 -4.72 -1.30 0.96
C TRP A 38 -5.32 -2.13 2.09
N ARG A 39 -5.79 -1.45 3.13
CA ARG A 39 -6.70 -2.04 4.13
C ARG A 39 -7.93 -2.65 3.45
N ASN A 40 -8.46 -1.96 2.43
CA ASN A 40 -9.57 -2.42 1.59
C ASN A 40 -9.19 -2.30 0.10
N PRO A 41 -8.58 -3.33 -0.52
CA PRO A 41 -8.20 -3.28 -1.93
C PRO A 41 -9.40 -3.09 -2.87
N SER A 42 -10.59 -3.52 -2.44
CA SER A 42 -11.85 -3.40 -3.16
C SER A 42 -12.33 -1.97 -3.37
N SER A 43 -11.92 -1.00 -2.55
CA SER A 43 -12.35 0.41 -2.68
C SER A 43 -11.45 1.22 -3.61
N HIS A 44 -10.22 0.78 -3.86
CA HIS A 44 -9.22 1.48 -4.66
C HIS A 44 -9.06 0.93 -6.08
N GLY A 45 -10.08 0.20 -6.56
CA GLY A 45 -10.10 -0.34 -7.92
C GLY A 45 -9.10 -1.48 -8.15
N ILE A 46 -8.45 -1.95 -7.08
CA ILE A 46 -7.56 -3.11 -7.11
C ILE A 46 -8.42 -4.32 -6.74
N GLY A 47 -9.36 -4.63 -7.65
CA GLY A 47 -10.02 -5.93 -7.67
C GLY A 47 -8.93 -6.99 -7.64
N GLY A 48 -8.99 -7.84 -6.62
CA GLY A 48 -7.87 -8.63 -6.16
C GLY A 48 -7.17 -9.48 -7.22
N CYS A 49 -5.94 -9.84 -6.89
CA CYS A 49 -5.57 -11.24 -7.06
C CYS A 49 -6.28 -12.08 -5.98
#